data_AF-J3KUA6-F1
#
_entry.id   AF-J3KUA6-F1
#
_cell.length_a   1.000
_cell.length_b   1.000
_cell.length_c   1.000
_cell.angle_alpha   90.00
_cell.angle_beta   90.00
_cell.angle_gamma   90.00
#
_symmetry.space_group_name_H-M   'P 1'
#
loop_
_entity.id
_entity.type
_entity.pdbx_description
1 polymer ?
#
loop_
_entity_poly.entity_id
_entity_poly.type
_entity_poly.pdbx_seq_one_letter_code
_entity_poly.pdbx_strand_id
1 'polypeptide(L)'
;MEKLDRYLQEHFDLPAKNPSEEAQRRWRKAVGTIVKNRRRRFRWVPDLDRRSLDKAKVRSTQEKIRVALYVQQAALIFTDDELAL
;
A
#
# COMPACT_ATOMS: atom_id res chain seq x y z
N MET A 1 -25.65 -20.37 -11.17
CA MET A 1 -25.39 -19.07 -10.51
C MET A 1 -26.08 -18.00 -11.33
N GLU A 2 -27.10 -17.39 -10.74
CA GLU A 2 -27.83 -16.29 -11.37
C GLU A 2 -26.84 -15.12 -11.63
N LYS A 3 -27.13 -14.28 -12.63
CA LYS A 3 -26.19 -13.20 -13.04
C LYS A 3 -25.86 -12.26 -11.88
N LEU A 4 -26.82 -12.05 -10.98
CA LEU A 4 -26.68 -11.25 -9.78
C LEU A 4 -25.72 -11.89 -8.76
N ASP A 5 -25.83 -13.19 -8.50
CA ASP A 5 -24.97 -13.90 -7.55
C ASP A 5 -23.50 -13.77 -7.93
N ARG A 6 -23.20 -13.91 -9.23
CA ARG A 6 -21.84 -13.77 -9.75
C ARG A 6 -21.30 -12.36 -9.54
N TYR A 7 -22.12 -11.35 -9.76
CA TYR A 7 -21.75 -9.95 -9.55
C TYR A 7 -21.49 -9.66 -8.07
N LEU A 8 -22.35 -10.17 -7.18
CA LEU A 8 -22.17 -10.02 -5.74
C LEU A 8 -20.89 -10.71 -5.27
N GLN A 9 -20.63 -11.93 -5.73
CA GLN A 9 -19.42 -12.66 -5.40
C GLN A 9 -18.15 -11.95 -5.93
N GLU A 10 -18.19 -11.36 -7.12
CA GLU A 10 -17.01 -10.69 -7.68
C GLU A 10 -16.68 -9.35 -7.01
N HIS A 11 -17.70 -8.59 -6.60
CA HIS A 11 -17.57 -7.20 -6.18
C HIS A 11 -17.82 -6.93 -4.69
N PHE A 12 -18.51 -7.83 -3.99
CA PHE A 12 -18.92 -7.67 -2.59
C PHE A 12 -18.40 -8.77 -1.67
N ASP A 13 -17.82 -9.85 -2.21
CA ASP A 13 -17.08 -10.84 -1.41
C ASP A 13 -15.66 -10.33 -1.12
N LEU A 14 -15.50 -9.63 0.01
CA LEU A 14 -14.21 -9.13 0.48
C LEU A 14 -13.96 -9.55 1.92
N PRO A 15 -12.71 -9.87 2.28
CA PRO A 15 -12.37 -10.17 3.67
C PRO A 15 -12.62 -8.94 4.55
N ALA A 16 -13.17 -9.19 5.74
CA ALA A 16 -13.54 -8.14 6.69
C ALA A 16 -12.34 -7.27 7.15
N LYS A 17 -11.13 -7.85 7.17
CA LYS A 17 -9.90 -7.16 7.60
C LYS A 17 -8.83 -7.26 6.52
N ASN A 18 -8.12 -6.14 6.32
CA ASN A 18 -7.00 -6.02 5.39
C ASN A 18 -7.24 -6.57 3.97
N PRO A 19 -8.36 -6.22 3.30
CA PRO A 19 -8.56 -6.60 1.91
C PRO A 19 -7.45 -6.02 1.02
N SER A 20 -7.10 -6.73 -0.05
CA SER A 20 -6.14 -6.25 -1.03
C SER A 20 -6.58 -4.91 -1.63
N GLU A 21 -5.62 -4.10 -2.07
CA GLU A 21 -5.92 -2.78 -2.62
C GLU A 21 -6.81 -2.89 -3.87
N GLU A 22 -6.57 -3.89 -4.72
CA GLU A 22 -7.39 -4.19 -5.89
C GLU A 22 -8.83 -4.56 -5.54
N ALA A 23 -9.02 -5.43 -4.54
CA ALA A 23 -10.34 -5.79 -4.06
C ALA A 23 -11.07 -4.55 -3.53
N GLN A 24 -10.38 -3.73 -2.74
CA GLN A 24 -10.94 -2.46 -2.25
C GLN A 24 -11.28 -1.47 -3.38
N ARG A 25 -10.48 -1.39 -4.46
CA ARG A 25 -10.80 -0.56 -5.64
C ARG A 25 -12.06 -1.05 -6.34
N ARG A 26 -12.14 -2.36 -6.55
CA ARG A 26 -13.28 -3.03 -7.19
C ARG A 26 -14.57 -2.78 -6.40
N TRP A 27 -14.53 -2.96 -5.09
CA TRP A 27 -15.66 -2.70 -4.20
C TRP A 27 -16.09 -1.24 -4.20
N ARG A 28 -15.14 -0.30 -4.07
CA ARG A 28 -15.45 1.15 -4.13
C ARG A 28 -16.07 1.55 -5.46
N LYS A 29 -15.64 0.93 -6.57
CA LYS A 29 -16.23 1.15 -7.90
C LYS A 29 -17.68 0.65 -7.92
N ALA A 30 -17.93 -0.59 -7.51
CA ALA A 30 -19.26 -1.19 -7.48
C ALA A 30 -20.26 -0.41 -6.58
N VAL A 31 -19.84 -0.04 -5.36
CA VAL A 31 -20.64 0.79 -4.45
C VAL A 31 -20.88 2.18 -5.04
N GLY A 32 -19.88 2.74 -5.72
CA GLY A 32 -19.98 4.03 -6.40
C GLY A 32 -21.00 4.08 -7.53
N THR A 33 -21.27 2.95 -8.19
CA THR A 33 -22.29 2.83 -9.24
C THR A 33 -23.71 2.77 -8.67
N ILE A 34 -23.88 2.18 -7.48
CA ILE A 34 -25.18 1.98 -6.83
C ILE A 34 -25.59 3.23 -6.03
N VAL A 35 -24.64 3.90 -5.38
CA VAL A 35 -24.93 4.99 -4.44
C VAL A 35 -24.79 6.35 -5.11
N LYS A 36 -25.90 7.10 -5.23
CA LYS A 36 -25.95 8.46 -5.81
C LYS A 36 -24.98 9.47 -5.14
N ASN A 37 -24.58 9.26 -3.89
CA ASN A 37 -23.68 10.15 -3.12
C ASN A 37 -22.37 9.46 -2.70
N ARG A 38 -21.61 8.99 -3.69
CA ARG A 38 -20.31 8.31 -3.52
C ARG A 38 -19.30 9.12 -2.72
N ARG A 39 -19.18 10.43 -3.01
CA ARG A 39 -18.18 11.31 -2.37
C ARG A 39 -18.37 11.39 -0.86
N ARG A 40 -19.61 11.42 -0.36
CA ARG A 40 -19.88 11.44 1.09
C ARG A 40 -19.47 10.14 1.77
N ARG A 41 -19.76 8.98 1.17
CA ARG A 41 -19.45 7.67 1.76
C ARG A 41 -17.95 7.41 1.92
N PHE A 42 -17.15 7.92 0.98
CA PHE A 42 -15.70 7.76 1.01
C PHE A 42 -14.93 8.99 1.48
N ARG A 43 -15.61 10.03 2.01
CA ARG A 43 -14.97 11.29 2.42
C ARG A 43 -13.88 11.10 3.47
N TRP A 44 -14.14 10.23 4.44
CA TRP A 44 -13.22 9.92 5.54
C TRP A 44 -12.35 8.70 5.26
N VAL A 45 -12.39 8.19 4.03
CA VAL A 45 -11.62 7.04 3.61
C VAL A 45 -10.44 7.57 2.79
N PRO A 46 -9.20 7.39 3.25
CA PRO A 46 -8.03 7.86 2.53
C PRO A 46 -8.04 7.35 1.08
N ASP A 47 -7.67 8.21 0.15
CA ASP A 47 -7.54 7.85 -1.25
C ASP A 47 -6.50 6.72 -1.38
N LEU A 48 -6.92 5.61 -2.01
CA LEU A 48 -6.05 4.46 -2.20
C LEU A 48 -4.84 4.81 -3.06
N ASP A 49 -5.03 5.63 -4.09
CA ASP A 49 -3.94 6.06 -4.95
C ASP A 49 -2.92 6.86 -4.15
N ARG A 50 -3.40 7.79 -3.31
CA ARG A 50 -2.52 8.55 -2.44
C ARG A 50 -1.76 7.67 -1.45
N ARG A 51 -2.44 6.68 -0.86
CA ARG A 51 -1.82 5.74 0.08
C ARG A 51 -0.73 4.89 -0.58
N SER A 52 -0.95 4.43 -1.80
CA SER A 52 0.04 3.68 -2.58
C SER A 52 1.28 4.53 -2.88
N LEU A 53 1.06 5.77 -3.33
CA LEU A 53 2.14 6.74 -3.59
C LEU A 53 2.94 7.06 -2.33
N ASP A 54 2.27 7.29 -1.20
CA ASP A 54 2.95 7.61 0.06
C ASP A 54 3.77 6.40 0.58
N LYS A 55 3.24 5.17 0.45
CA LYS A 55 4.01 3.94 0.76
C LYS A 55 5.24 3.79 -0.13
N ALA A 56 5.12 4.08 -1.43
CA ALA A 56 6.24 4.02 -2.36
C ALA A 56 7.35 5.02 -1.98
N LYS A 57 6.97 6.25 -1.59
CA LYS A 57 7.91 7.26 -1.09
C LYS A 57 8.63 6.80 0.19
N VAL A 58 7.88 6.28 1.17
CA VAL A 58 8.46 5.75 2.41
C VAL A 58 9.47 4.64 2.10
N ARG A 59 9.12 3.70 1.22
CA ARG A 59 10.03 2.61 0.82
C ARG A 59 11.30 3.14 0.17
N SER A 60 11.18 4.11 -0.74
CA SER A 60 12.34 4.73 -1.39
C SER A 60 13.27 5.42 -0.39
N THR A 61 12.71 6.17 0.56
CA THR A 61 13.50 6.83 1.62
C THR A 61 14.16 5.81 2.55
N GLN A 62 13.45 4.75 2.94
CA GLN A 62 14.01 3.67 3.77
C GLN A 62 15.20 2.98 3.11
N GLU A 63 15.13 2.71 1.81
CA GLU A 63 16.23 2.09 1.06
C GLU A 63 17.47 2.99 1.06
N LYS A 64 17.29 4.30 0.84
CA LYS A 64 18.39 5.28 0.88
C LYS A 64 19.07 5.32 2.25
N ILE A 65 18.28 5.34 3.32
CA ILE A 65 18.80 5.32 4.70
C ILE A 65 19.56 4.02 4.96
N ARG A 66 18.99 2.87 4.57
CA ARG A 66 19.63 1.57 4.73
C ARG A 66 20.99 1.53 4.04
N VAL A 67 21.07 1.97 2.78
CA VAL A 67 22.33 2.01 2.01
C VAL A 67 23.35 2.92 2.69
N ALA A 68 22.95 4.13 3.11
CA ALA A 68 23.85 5.05 3.79
C ALA A 68 24.43 4.45 5.08
N LEU A 69 23.60 3.80 5.89
CA LEU A 69 24.04 3.13 7.12
C LEU A 69 25.01 1.98 6.83
N TYR A 70 24.73 1.16 5.82
CA TYR A 70 25.64 0.07 5.44
C TYR A 70 26.99 0.59 4.95
N VAL A 71 27.00 1.67 4.16
CA VAL A 71 28.26 2.29 3.69
C VAL A 71 29.05 2.87 4.86
N GLN A 72 28.40 3.57 5.78
CA GLN A 72 29.04 4.09 6.99
C GLN A 72 29.62 2.97 7.85
N GLN A 73 28.84 1.90 8.06
CA GLN A 73 29.30 0.73 8.81
C GLN A 73 30.52 0.07 8.14
N ALA A 74 30.49 -0.11 6.81
CA ALA A 74 31.62 -0.68 6.08
C ALA A 74 32.86 0.21 6.19
N ALA A 75 32.72 1.54 6.05
CA ALA A 75 33.83 2.47 6.18
C ALA A 75 34.48 2.41 7.58
N LEU A 76 33.69 2.30 8.64
CA LEU A 76 34.21 2.11 9.99
C LEU A 76 34.99 0.81 10.12
N ILE A 77 34.43 -0.31 9.64
CA ILE A 77 35.11 -1.62 9.65
C ILE A 77 36.46 -1.54 8.91
N PHE A 78 36.47 -0.95 7.70
CA PHE A 78 37.72 -0.79 6.95
C PHE A 78 38.76 0.08 7.67
N THR A 79 38.32 1.14 8.35
CA THR A 79 39.23 2.05 9.08
C THR A 79 39.75 1.41 10.38
N ASP A 80 38.88 0.70 11.11
CA ASP A 80 39.25 -0.01 12.34
C ASP A 80 40.18 -1.20 12.06
N ASP A 81 39.95 -1.92 10.95
CA ASP A 81 40.85 -3.00 10.49
C ASP A 81 42.24 -2.47 10.08
N GLU A 82 42.32 -1.23 9.56
CA GLU A 82 43.59 -0.57 9.19
C GLU A 82 44.41 -0.10 10.41
N LEU A 83 43.76 0.09 11.57
CA LEU A 83 44.40 0.47 12.85
C LEU A 83 44.82 -0.74 13.69
N ALA A 84 44.46 -1.96 13.28
CA ALA A 84 44.79 -3.21 13.96
C ALA A 84 46.02 -3.95 13.39
N LEU A 85 46.67 -3.37 12.37
CA LEU A 85 47.97 -3.77 11.79
C LEU A 85 49.09 -2.80 12.19
#